data_AF-A0A7T4TW64-F1
#
_entry.id   AF-A0A7T4TW64-F1
#
_cell.length_a   1.000
_cell.length_b   1.000
_cell.length_c   1.000
_cell.angle_alpha   90.00
_cell.angle_beta   90.00
_cell.angle_gamma   90.00
#
_symmetry.space_group_name_H-M   'P 1'
#
loop_
_entity.id
_entity.type
_entity.pdbx_description
1 polymer ?
#
loop_
_entity_poly.entity_id
_entity_poly.type
_entity_poly.pdbx_seq_one_letter_code
_entity_poly.pdbx_strand_id
1 'polypeptide(L)'
;MRPFTVAVAALIALGASVPAQAADAPTRASVTAPTPKSELFLTVAESEDTWIRGVQLRCEPKPSGRHPHAALACAEIAGAAGNLNALPRLKRPCTKKYDPVTASAHGSHRGRGVSWVKVFPNRCELDVATGSVFRF
;
A
#
# COMPACT_ATOMS: atom_id res chain seq x y z
N MET A 1 78.70 -44.47 23.68
CA MET A 1 80.01 -43.97 23.20
C MET A 1 79.79 -42.50 22.86
N ARG A 2 80.50 -41.59 23.57
CA ARG A 2 80.51 -40.11 23.39
C ARG A 2 81.26 -39.77 22.06
N PRO A 3 81.55 -38.51 21.67
CA PRO A 3 81.08 -37.13 21.99
C PRO A 3 80.78 -36.34 20.67
N PHE A 4 80.40 -35.05 20.59
CA PHE A 4 81.24 -33.84 20.70
C PHE A 4 80.45 -32.56 20.32
N THR A 5 80.48 -31.55 21.20
CA THR A 5 80.72 -30.09 21.05
C THR A 5 80.21 -29.26 19.84
N VAL A 6 79.43 -28.20 20.13
CA VAL A 6 79.73 -26.73 20.09
C VAL A 6 79.48 -26.02 18.75
N ALA A 7 78.61 -24.99 18.75
CA ALA A 7 78.93 -23.61 18.32
C ALA A 7 77.70 -22.70 18.34
N VAL A 8 77.92 -21.47 18.80
CA VAL A 8 76.99 -20.35 18.96
C VAL A 8 76.78 -19.64 17.62
N ALA A 9 75.56 -19.16 17.35
CA ALA A 9 75.34 -17.98 16.50
C ALA A 9 74.05 -17.26 16.93
N ALA A 10 74.22 -16.06 17.48
CA ALA A 10 73.17 -15.06 17.62
C ALA A 10 72.65 -14.64 16.23
N LEU A 11 71.42 -14.13 16.14
CA LEU A 11 71.11 -12.81 15.52
C LEU A 11 69.60 -12.56 15.33
N ILE A 12 69.21 -11.39 15.83
CA ILE A 12 68.21 -10.44 15.31
C ILE A 12 66.73 -10.73 15.60
N ALA A 13 66.22 -9.97 16.59
CA ALA A 13 64.83 -9.60 16.70
C ALA A 13 64.47 -8.54 15.62
N LEU A 14 63.46 -8.82 14.80
CA LEU A 14 62.69 -7.80 14.08
C LEU A 14 61.23 -7.92 14.53
N GLY A 15 60.79 -6.96 15.36
CA GLY A 15 59.38 -6.79 15.70
C GLY A 15 58.63 -6.23 14.49
N ALA A 16 57.69 -6.99 13.96
CA ALA A 16 56.73 -6.50 12.97
C ALA A 16 55.53 -5.88 13.71
N SER A 17 55.51 -4.56 13.82
CA SER A 17 54.34 -3.81 14.24
C SER A 17 53.30 -3.78 13.10
N VAL A 18 52.22 -4.54 13.26
CA VAL A 18 51.07 -4.55 12.33
C VAL A 18 50.19 -3.32 12.64
N PRO A 19 49.88 -2.44 11.68
CA PRO A 19 48.92 -1.37 11.91
C PRO A 19 47.52 -1.95 12.05
N ALA A 20 46.89 -1.71 13.20
CA ALA A 20 45.48 -1.99 13.42
C ALA A 20 44.64 -1.09 12.49
N GLN A 21 44.12 -1.66 11.41
CA GLN A 21 43.11 -1.01 10.58
C GLN A 21 41.81 -0.96 11.39
N ALA A 22 41.44 0.24 11.83
CA ALA A 22 40.10 0.51 12.31
C ALA A 22 39.13 0.30 11.14
N ALA A 23 38.38 -0.80 11.16
CA ALA A 23 37.31 -1.03 10.22
C ALA A 23 36.22 0.01 10.50
N ASP A 24 36.02 0.95 9.57
CA ASP A 24 34.82 1.78 9.54
C ASP A 24 33.61 0.84 9.46
N ALA A 25 32.85 0.77 10.56
CA ALA A 25 31.63 0.01 10.60
C ALA A 25 30.65 0.59 9.56
N PRO A 26 30.09 -0.21 8.65
CA PRO A 26 29.17 0.30 7.65
C PRO A 26 27.97 0.90 8.36
N THR A 27 27.77 2.20 8.20
CA THR A 27 26.57 2.89 8.65
C THR A 27 25.39 2.23 7.94
N ARG A 28 24.59 1.44 8.65
CA ARG A 28 23.36 0.85 8.10
C ARG A 28 22.44 2.01 7.73
N ALA A 29 22.40 2.36 6.45
CA ALA A 29 21.34 3.21 5.92
C ALA A 29 20.00 2.55 6.26
N SER A 30 19.19 3.21 7.07
CA SER A 30 17.82 2.75 7.34
C SER A 30 17.05 2.82 6.03
N VAL A 31 16.85 1.66 5.40
CA VAL A 31 15.90 1.53 4.29
C VAL A 31 14.52 1.78 4.89
N THR A 32 13.98 2.97 4.68
CA THR A 32 12.58 3.26 5.01
C THR A 32 11.73 2.27 4.21
N ALA A 33 11.01 1.39 4.91
CA ALA A 33 10.08 0.48 4.27
C ALA A 33 9.09 1.29 3.40
N PRO A 34 8.75 0.83 2.18
CA PRO A 34 7.75 1.50 1.35
C PRO A 34 6.47 1.69 2.16
N THR A 35 5.97 2.92 2.23
CA THR A 35 4.68 3.17 2.88
C THR A 35 3.63 2.32 2.17
N PRO A 36 2.82 1.53 2.90
CA PRO A 36 1.80 0.70 2.26
C PRO A 36 0.91 1.60 1.42
N LYS A 37 0.73 1.26 0.14
CA LYS A 37 -0.09 2.08 -0.77
C LYS A 37 -1.57 1.88 -0.44
N SER A 38 -2.33 2.97 -0.45
CA SER A 38 -3.79 2.95 -0.45
C SER A 38 -4.29 3.67 -1.68
N GLU A 39 -4.60 2.91 -2.72
CA GLU A 39 -5.02 3.39 -4.03
C GLU A 39 -6.03 2.41 -4.63
N LEU A 40 -7.18 2.93 -5.03
CA LEU A 40 -8.27 2.16 -5.64
C LEU A 40 -8.66 2.78 -6.98
N PHE A 41 -8.83 1.94 -7.99
CA PHE A 41 -9.53 2.29 -9.21
C PHE A 41 -11.00 1.92 -9.04
N LEU A 42 -11.87 2.91 -9.21
CA LEU A 42 -13.30 2.79 -8.99
C LEU A 42 -14.01 2.89 -10.33
N THR A 43 -14.99 2.02 -10.60
CA THR A 43 -15.84 2.14 -11.78
C THR A 43 -17.31 2.03 -11.45
N VAL A 44 -18.13 2.65 -12.31
CA VAL A 44 -19.58 2.45 -12.38
C VAL A 44 -19.91 2.22 -13.85
N ALA A 45 -20.60 1.13 -14.14
CA ALA A 45 -21.14 0.80 -15.45
C ALA A 45 -22.67 0.64 -15.36
N GLU A 46 -23.39 1.06 -16.38
CA GLU A 46 -24.81 0.68 -16.54
C GLU A 46 -24.90 -0.79 -16.91
N SER A 47 -26.04 -1.41 -16.63
CA SER A 47 -26.35 -2.71 -17.23
C SER A 47 -26.38 -2.63 -18.76
N GLU A 48 -26.06 -3.75 -19.42
CA GLU A 48 -25.87 -3.84 -20.88
C GLU A 48 -24.67 -3.02 -21.43
N ASP A 49 -23.77 -2.56 -20.55
CA ASP A 49 -22.50 -1.89 -20.90
C ASP A 49 -22.67 -0.64 -21.80
N THR A 50 -23.82 0.04 -21.72
CA THR A 50 -24.13 1.22 -22.53
C THR A 50 -23.22 2.41 -22.22
N TRP A 51 -22.74 2.52 -20.97
CA TRP A 51 -21.66 3.43 -20.59
C TRP A 51 -20.90 2.91 -19.37
N ILE A 52 -19.66 3.38 -19.26
CA ILE A 52 -18.79 3.17 -18.09
C ILE A 52 -18.07 4.46 -17.73
N ARG A 53 -17.94 4.70 -16.42
CA ARG A 53 -17.06 5.73 -15.86
C ARG A 53 -16.10 5.09 -14.87
N GLY A 54 -14.89 5.62 -14.81
CA GLY A 54 -13.92 5.20 -13.81
C GLY A 54 -12.99 6.32 -13.39
N VAL A 55 -12.58 6.29 -12.12
CA VAL A 55 -11.65 7.26 -11.53
C VAL A 55 -10.63 6.58 -10.63
N GLN A 56 -9.44 7.16 -10.58
CA GLN A 56 -8.43 6.79 -9.60
C GLN A 56 -8.67 7.57 -8.30
N LEU A 57 -8.74 6.84 -7.18
CA LEU A 57 -8.74 7.37 -5.82
C LEU A 57 -7.44 6.96 -5.11
N ARG A 58 -6.64 7.95 -4.72
CA ARG A 58 -5.43 7.75 -3.90
C ARG A 58 -5.71 8.31 -2.52
N CYS A 59 -5.45 7.53 -1.48
CA CYS A 59 -5.68 7.95 -0.09
C CYS A 59 -4.40 8.24 0.68
N GLU A 60 -3.32 7.54 0.37
CA GLU A 60 -2.02 7.72 1.03
C GLU A 60 -0.97 8.15 -0.03
N PRO A 61 -0.04 9.07 0.30
CA PRO A 61 0.14 9.74 1.60
C PRO A 61 -0.90 10.83 1.92
N LYS A 62 -1.64 11.32 0.91
CA LYS A 62 -2.77 12.23 1.08
C LYS A 62 -3.86 11.95 0.02
N PRO A 63 -5.13 12.25 0.31
CA PRO A 63 -6.21 12.12 -0.65
C PRO A 63 -5.93 12.89 -1.95
N SER A 64 -5.98 12.21 -3.10
CA SER A 64 -5.75 12.79 -4.42
C SER A 64 -6.34 11.93 -5.55
N GLY A 65 -6.33 12.45 -6.78
CA GLY A 65 -6.87 11.78 -7.97
C GLY A 65 -7.96 12.61 -8.63
N ARG A 66 -8.69 12.00 -9.58
CA ARG A 66 -9.81 12.65 -10.30
C ARG A 66 -11.15 12.52 -9.57
N HIS A 67 -11.16 11.86 -8.41
CA HIS A 67 -12.36 11.68 -7.61
C HIS A 67 -12.77 13.02 -6.94
N PRO A 68 -13.98 13.56 -7.22
CA PRO A 68 -14.39 14.90 -6.76
C PRO A 68 -14.53 15.00 -5.23
N HIS A 69 -14.76 13.87 -4.55
CA HIS A 69 -14.86 13.79 -3.09
C HIS A 69 -13.72 12.96 -2.46
N ALA A 70 -12.50 13.02 -3.00
CA ALA A 70 -11.40 12.13 -2.62
C ALA A 70 -11.17 12.04 -1.10
N ALA A 71 -11.16 13.18 -0.39
CA ALA A 71 -10.95 13.21 1.05
C ALA A 71 -12.02 12.44 1.84
N LEU A 72 -13.32 12.66 1.51
CA LEU A 72 -14.44 11.99 2.16
C LEU A 72 -14.46 10.49 1.83
N ALA A 73 -14.30 10.13 0.56
CA ALA A 73 -14.25 8.73 0.14
C ALA A 73 -13.13 7.96 0.84
N CYS A 74 -11.94 8.55 0.96
CA CYS A 74 -10.83 7.95 1.69
C CYS A 74 -11.12 7.77 3.18
N ALA A 75 -11.79 8.74 3.83
CA ALA A 75 -12.19 8.63 5.22
C ALA A 75 -13.22 7.50 5.44
N GLU A 76 -14.20 7.38 4.56
CA GLU A 76 -15.22 6.31 4.61
C GLU A 76 -14.59 4.93 4.42
N ILE A 77 -13.70 4.77 3.42
CA ILE A 77 -12.97 3.52 3.17
C ILE A 77 -12.08 3.17 4.37
N ALA A 78 -11.40 4.15 4.96
CA ALA A 78 -10.57 3.93 6.16
C ALA A 78 -11.42 3.51 7.36
N GLY A 79 -12.58 4.15 7.58
CA GLY A 79 -13.53 3.77 8.63
C GLY A 79 -14.08 2.35 8.46
N ALA A 80 -14.23 1.89 7.22
CA ALA A 80 -14.62 0.53 6.89
C ALA A 80 -13.43 -0.45 6.76
N ALA A 81 -12.21 -0.02 7.09
CA ALA A 81 -10.98 -0.81 6.96
C ALA A 81 -10.80 -1.43 5.56
N GLY A 82 -11.18 -0.71 4.49
CA GLY A 82 -11.11 -1.20 3.12
C GLY A 82 -12.23 -2.16 2.70
N ASN A 83 -13.14 -2.53 3.61
CA ASN A 83 -14.29 -3.38 3.32
C ASN A 83 -15.47 -2.55 2.82
N LEU A 84 -15.64 -2.50 1.49
CA LEU A 84 -16.74 -1.73 0.87
C LEU A 84 -18.14 -2.23 1.23
N ASN A 85 -18.30 -3.46 1.73
CA ASN A 85 -19.58 -3.95 2.23
C ASN A 85 -19.92 -3.44 3.64
N ALA A 86 -18.93 -2.91 4.37
CA ALA A 86 -19.10 -2.34 5.70
C ALA A 86 -19.24 -0.80 5.68
N LEU A 87 -19.39 -0.20 4.50
CA LEU A 87 -19.61 1.25 4.39
C LEU A 87 -20.93 1.65 5.09
N PRO A 88 -20.92 2.77 5.83
CA PRO A 88 -22.13 3.27 6.46
C PRO A 88 -23.13 3.71 5.39
N ARG A 89 -24.37 3.26 5.53
CA ARG A 89 -25.44 3.64 4.61
C ARG A 89 -25.97 5.04 4.94
N LEU A 90 -26.23 5.83 3.91
CA LEU A 90 -26.91 7.12 4.04
C LEU A 90 -28.40 6.92 4.34
N LYS A 91 -29.00 7.83 5.13
CA LYS A 91 -30.44 7.84 5.38
C LYS A 91 -31.13 8.77 4.37
N ARG A 92 -31.39 8.26 3.16
CA ARG A 92 -32.09 8.99 2.08
C ARG A 92 -33.03 8.04 1.32
N PRO A 93 -34.27 8.45 1.01
CA PRO A 93 -35.17 7.64 0.20
C PRO A 93 -34.70 7.58 -1.26
N CYS A 94 -34.92 6.43 -1.91
CA CYS A 94 -34.69 6.23 -3.33
C CYS A 94 -35.99 5.85 -4.04
N THR A 95 -36.12 6.24 -5.31
CA THR A 95 -37.22 5.78 -6.16
C THR A 95 -37.13 4.27 -6.38
N LYS A 96 -38.25 3.65 -6.78
CA LYS A 96 -38.32 2.22 -7.11
C LYS A 96 -38.03 1.93 -8.59
N LYS A 97 -37.55 2.90 -9.37
CA LYS A 97 -37.10 2.68 -10.74
C LYS A 97 -35.99 1.64 -10.73
N TYR A 98 -36.13 0.61 -11.55
CA TYR A 98 -35.08 -0.36 -11.81
C TYR A 98 -34.27 0.11 -13.02
N ASP A 99 -33.02 0.46 -12.77
CA ASP A 99 -32.08 1.00 -13.75
C ASP A 99 -30.65 0.62 -13.29
N PRO A 100 -30.34 -0.68 -13.35
CA PRO A 100 -29.23 -1.26 -12.59
C PRO A 100 -27.86 -0.72 -13.00
N VAL A 101 -26.99 -0.60 -12.00
CA VAL A 101 -25.59 -0.20 -12.19
C VAL A 101 -24.65 -1.17 -11.49
N THR A 102 -23.55 -1.50 -12.14
CA THR A 102 -22.47 -2.31 -11.60
C THR A 102 -21.35 -1.40 -11.13
N ALA A 103 -21.07 -1.42 -9.83
CA ALA A 103 -19.94 -0.70 -9.25
C ALA A 103 -18.79 -1.67 -8.97
N SER A 104 -17.55 -1.26 -9.28
CA SER A 104 -16.35 -2.04 -8.98
C SER A 104 -15.26 -1.21 -8.30
N ALA A 105 -14.45 -1.88 -7.49
CA ALA A 105 -13.26 -1.29 -6.89
C ALA A 105 -12.11 -2.30 -6.90
N HIS A 106 -10.98 -1.89 -7.46
CA HIS A 106 -9.77 -2.71 -7.57
C HIS A 106 -8.55 -1.93 -7.10
N GLY A 107 -7.67 -2.57 -6.34
CA GLY A 107 -6.42 -1.98 -5.89
C GLY A 107 -6.03 -2.46 -4.50
N SER A 108 -5.60 -1.54 -3.65
CA SER A 108 -5.24 -1.86 -2.27
C SER A 108 -5.61 -0.76 -1.27
N HIS A 109 -5.88 -1.18 -0.04
CA HIS A 109 -6.04 -0.30 1.10
C HIS A 109 -5.04 -0.73 2.18
N ARG A 110 -4.05 0.14 2.47
CA ARG A 110 -2.98 -0.10 3.45
C ARG A 110 -2.33 -1.48 3.28
N GLY A 111 -1.96 -1.80 2.04
CA GLY A 111 -1.32 -3.06 1.68
C GLY A 111 -2.25 -4.29 1.58
N ARG A 112 -3.53 -4.18 1.97
CA ARG A 112 -4.52 -5.25 1.73
C ARG A 112 -5.15 -5.09 0.36
N GLY A 113 -5.17 -6.16 -0.43
CA GLY A 113 -5.84 -6.17 -1.73
C GLY A 113 -7.34 -5.91 -1.60
N VAL A 114 -7.88 -5.09 -2.50
CA VAL A 114 -9.31 -4.84 -2.64
C VAL A 114 -9.71 -5.29 -4.03
N SER A 115 -10.63 -6.25 -4.10
CA SER A 115 -11.33 -6.65 -5.32
C SER A 115 -12.80 -6.79 -4.96
N TRP A 116 -13.61 -5.88 -5.47
CA TRP A 116 -15.02 -5.77 -5.09
C TRP A 116 -15.84 -5.42 -6.31
N VAL A 117 -16.98 -6.10 -6.45
CA VAL A 117 -17.99 -5.82 -7.46
C VAL A 117 -19.35 -5.95 -6.81
N LYS A 118 -20.28 -5.07 -7.16
CA LYS A 118 -21.67 -5.16 -6.71
C LYS A 118 -22.62 -4.47 -7.67
N VAL A 119 -23.75 -5.12 -7.92
CA VAL A 119 -24.87 -4.55 -8.69
C VAL A 119 -25.84 -3.86 -7.73
N PHE A 120 -26.29 -2.67 -8.09
CA PHE A 120 -27.31 -1.91 -7.38
C PHE A 120 -28.54 -1.72 -8.25
N PRO A 121 -29.77 -1.72 -7.67
CA PRO A 121 -31.00 -1.56 -8.45
C PRO A 121 -31.10 -0.25 -9.23
N ASN A 122 -30.43 0.80 -8.76
CA ASN A 122 -30.28 2.09 -9.44
C ASN A 122 -29.13 2.91 -8.82
N ARG A 123 -28.76 4.01 -9.46
CA ARG A 123 -27.72 4.96 -8.98
C ARG A 123 -28.00 5.51 -7.58
N CYS A 124 -29.26 5.76 -7.23
CA CYS A 124 -29.60 6.26 -5.89
C CYS A 124 -29.25 5.25 -4.81
N GLU A 125 -29.56 3.97 -5.01
CA GLU A 125 -29.23 2.88 -4.09
C GLU A 125 -27.71 2.65 -3.98
N LEU A 126 -26.96 2.82 -5.08
CA LEU A 126 -25.50 2.85 -5.06
C LEU A 126 -24.97 3.95 -4.13
N ASP A 127 -25.40 5.20 -4.34
CA ASP A 127 -24.96 6.34 -3.53
C ASP A 127 -25.34 6.15 -2.05
N VAL A 128 -26.55 5.63 -1.77
CA VAL A 128 -27.02 5.37 -0.40
C VAL A 128 -26.18 4.29 0.27
N ALA A 129 -25.81 3.24 -0.44
CA ALA A 129 -25.05 2.13 0.12
C ALA A 129 -23.55 2.43 0.28
N THR A 130 -23.01 3.36 -0.51
CA THR A 130 -21.56 3.57 -0.60
C THR A 130 -21.09 4.97 -0.22
N GLY A 131 -22.01 5.87 0.15
CA GLY A 131 -21.66 7.20 0.60
C GLY A 131 -21.01 8.02 -0.50
N SER A 132 -19.83 8.56 -0.21
CA SER A 132 -19.04 9.39 -1.12
C SER A 132 -18.17 8.57 -2.08
N VAL A 133 -17.97 7.27 -1.83
CA VAL A 133 -17.00 6.43 -2.55
C VAL A 133 -17.30 6.31 -4.06
N PHE A 134 -18.58 6.25 -4.48
CA PHE A 134 -18.95 6.13 -5.90
C PHE A 134 -19.64 7.39 -6.47
N ARG A 135 -19.42 8.54 -5.84
CA ARG A 135 -19.98 9.83 -6.27
C ARG A 135 -19.01 10.57 -7.20
N PHE A 136 -18.79 10.02 -8.38
CA PHE A 136 -18.01 10.60 -9.49
C PHE A 136 -18.70 10.40 -10.84
#